data_AF-A0A537DMT5-F1
#
_entry.id   AF-A0A537DMT5-F1
#
_cell.length_a   1.000
_cell.length_b   1.000
_cell.length_c   1.000
_cell.angle_alpha   90.00
_cell.angle_beta   90.00
_cell.angle_gamma   90.00
#
_symmetry.space_group_name_H-M   'P 1'
#
loop_
_entity.id
_entity.type
_entity.pdbx_description
1 polymer ?
#
loop_
_entity_poly.entity_id
_entity_poly.type
_entity_poly.pdbx_seq_one_letter_code
_entity_poly.pdbx_strand_id
1 'polypeptide(L)'
;MVIEADFYSVRLRFKRLFADPSIFEDQRNTARRYLLPKTIGDKSISIYQITSDISPTDDSGKSSEIAGTARYVHRGRVVRSEYFENANVTLEYADFGSGISPSDHQKLWKKQRWGRMSFNLEEFRHEHLRIEMPDTSELYEMLRARADPTTLVDVELPELPDNFFRSAVGYLETRLKQFAEAKHETIEIYVARDLLPEEKEALEKRLTRPSTQSTIYIMLSKVEGLPQL
;
A
#
# COMPACT_ATOMS: atom_id res chain seq x y z
N MET A 1 -13.56 16.30 -3.29
CA MET A 1 -13.37 16.38 -1.83
C MET A 1 -11.92 16.71 -1.50
N VAL A 2 -11.64 17.34 -0.35
CA VAL A 2 -10.26 17.51 0.13
C VAL A 2 -10.03 16.50 1.23
N ILE A 3 -9.00 15.66 1.10
CA ILE A 3 -8.57 14.75 2.16
C ILE A 3 -7.27 15.24 2.78
N GLU A 4 -7.14 15.00 4.08
CA GLU A 4 -5.90 15.18 4.81
C GLU A 4 -5.18 13.83 4.89
N ALA A 5 -3.89 13.84 4.60
CA ALA A 5 -3.06 12.66 4.58
C ALA A 5 -1.72 12.93 5.25
N ASP A 6 -1.35 12.05 6.18
CA ASP A 6 -0.04 12.06 6.82
C ASP A 6 0.85 11.01 6.19
N PHE A 7 1.98 11.44 5.64
CA PHE A 7 2.96 10.59 4.99
C PHE A 7 4.13 10.35 5.90
N TYR A 8 4.60 9.11 5.92
CA TYR A 8 5.69 8.69 6.78
C TYR A 8 6.72 7.91 5.97
N SER A 9 7.99 8.24 6.18
CA SER A 9 9.12 7.43 5.74
C SER A 9 9.94 7.06 6.96
N VAL A 10 10.07 5.76 7.22
CA VAL A 10 10.82 5.23 8.37
C VAL A 10 11.94 4.34 7.89
N ARG A 11 13.15 4.59 8.39
CA ARG A 11 14.33 3.75 8.13
C ARG A 11 14.74 3.03 9.40
N LEU A 12 14.70 1.71 9.33
CA LEU A 12 14.92 0.80 10.46
C LEU A 12 16.23 0.06 10.22
N ARG A 13 17.19 0.21 11.13
CA ARG A 13 18.47 -0.51 11.06
C ARG A 13 18.46 -1.71 11.99
N PHE A 14 18.62 -2.89 11.41
CA PHE A 14 18.73 -4.14 12.11
C PHE A 14 20.21 -4.55 12.15
N LYS A 15 20.76 -4.70 13.35
CA LYS A 15 22.10 -5.32 13.50
C LYS A 15 22.12 -6.72 12.88
N ARG A 16 21.02 -7.45 13.03
CA ARG A 16 20.76 -8.75 12.39
C ARG A 16 19.30 -8.80 11.97
N LEU A 17 19.05 -8.75 10.67
CA LEU A 17 17.73 -8.96 10.09
C LEU A 17 17.59 -10.42 9.71
N PHE A 18 16.53 -11.08 10.19
CA PHE A 18 16.18 -12.43 9.77
C PHE A 18 14.97 -12.34 8.85
N ALA A 19 14.93 -13.13 7.79
CA ALA A 19 13.70 -13.33 7.03
C ALA A 19 12.73 -14.16 7.91
N ASP A 20 12.06 -13.50 8.87
CA ASP A 20 10.95 -14.07 9.63
C ASP A 20 9.73 -14.10 8.70
N PRO A 21 9.22 -15.28 8.29
CA PRO A 21 8.06 -15.42 7.43
C PRO A 21 6.89 -14.63 7.96
N SER A 22 6.67 -14.54 9.28
CA SER A 22 5.54 -13.76 9.78
C SER A 22 5.62 -12.28 9.44
N ILE A 23 6.81 -11.76 9.21
CA ILE A 23 7.09 -10.37 8.83
C ILE A 23 7.03 -10.21 7.31
N PHE A 24 7.60 -11.17 6.56
CA PHE A 24 7.69 -11.10 5.10
C PHE A 24 6.56 -11.82 4.34
N GLU A 25 5.63 -12.47 5.05
CA GLU A 25 4.44 -13.17 4.50
C GLU A 25 3.53 -12.20 3.76
N ASP A 26 3.42 -10.96 4.24
CA ASP A 26 2.59 -9.90 3.66
C ASP A 26 3.33 -8.57 3.75
N GLN A 27 4.34 -8.43 2.89
CA GLN A 27 5.23 -7.27 2.89
C GLN A 27 4.46 -5.98 2.63
N ARG A 28 3.44 -6.01 1.77
CA ARG A 28 2.61 -4.85 1.41
C ARG A 28 1.79 -4.30 2.57
N ASN A 29 1.52 -5.08 3.62
CA ASN A 29 0.76 -4.62 4.80
C ASN A 29 1.62 -4.50 6.06
N THR A 30 2.94 -4.45 5.91
CA THR A 30 3.89 -4.40 7.03
C THR A 30 3.64 -3.24 7.99
N ALA A 31 3.58 -2.00 7.50
CA ALA A 31 3.45 -0.80 8.33
C ALA A 31 2.11 -0.83 9.08
N ARG A 32 1.05 -1.21 8.37
CA ARG A 32 -0.29 -1.43 8.94
C ARG A 32 -0.25 -2.45 10.09
N ARG A 33 0.34 -3.64 9.87
CA ARG A 33 0.44 -4.69 10.89
C ARG A 33 1.31 -4.28 12.07
N TYR A 34 2.35 -3.49 11.83
CA TYR A 34 3.22 -2.97 12.88
C TYR A 34 2.49 -1.97 13.79
N LEU A 35 1.78 -1.02 13.18
CA LEU A 35 1.10 0.07 13.88
C LEU A 35 -0.17 -0.40 14.58
N LEU A 36 -0.85 -1.40 14.00
CA LEU A 36 -2.13 -1.92 14.48
C LEU A 36 -2.06 -3.46 14.74
N PRO A 37 -1.23 -3.93 15.69
CA PRO A 37 -0.90 -5.35 15.82
C PRO A 37 -2.03 -6.24 16.38
N LYS A 38 -3.11 -5.67 16.94
CA LYS A 38 -4.31 -6.40 17.38
C LYS A 38 -5.56 -5.53 17.29
N THR A 39 -6.60 -6.04 16.60
CA THR A 39 -8.01 -5.61 16.68
C THR A 39 -8.25 -4.10 16.76
N ILE A 40 -8.21 -3.46 15.59
CA ILE A 40 -9.09 -2.32 15.31
C ILE A 40 -9.63 -2.61 13.92
N GLY A 41 -10.95 -2.70 13.77
CA GLY A 41 -11.64 -3.14 12.55
C GLY A 41 -11.37 -2.26 11.32
N ASP A 42 -12.44 -1.70 10.77
CA ASP A 42 -12.51 -0.95 9.50
C ASP A 42 -11.47 0.20 9.33
N LYS A 43 -10.83 0.65 10.43
CA LYS A 43 -9.86 1.76 10.45
C LYS A 43 -8.46 1.42 9.96
N SER A 44 -8.10 0.14 9.96
CA SER A 44 -6.78 -0.30 9.48
C SER A 44 -6.60 -0.11 7.97
N ILE A 45 -7.70 0.14 7.28
CA ILE A 45 -7.80 0.41 5.85
C ILE A 45 -7.36 1.85 5.52
N SER A 46 -7.32 2.74 6.52
CA SER A 46 -6.80 4.11 6.35
C SER A 46 -5.28 4.19 6.23
N ILE A 47 -4.54 3.09 6.50
CA ILE A 47 -3.07 3.04 6.36
C ILE A 47 -2.73 2.32 5.06
N TYR A 48 -2.13 3.04 4.11
CA TYR A 48 -1.67 2.50 2.83
C TYR A 48 -0.15 2.48 2.76
N GLN A 49 0.45 1.33 2.50
CA GLN A 49 1.90 1.21 2.33
C GLN A 49 2.27 1.41 0.86
N ILE A 50 3.17 2.36 0.62
CA ILE A 50 3.69 2.71 -0.71
C ILE A 50 4.78 1.72 -1.11
N THR A 51 5.64 1.35 -0.16
CA THR A 51 6.70 0.35 -0.38
C THR A 51 6.06 -1.03 -0.56
N SER A 52 6.04 -1.55 -1.79
CA SER A 52 5.39 -2.84 -2.08
C SER A 52 6.28 -4.05 -1.84
N ASP A 53 7.60 -3.87 -1.93
CA ASP A 53 8.63 -4.86 -1.67
C ASP A 53 9.66 -4.32 -0.67
N ILE A 54 9.91 -5.09 0.39
CA ILE A 54 10.82 -4.74 1.47
C ILE A 54 12.15 -5.43 1.19
N SER A 55 12.94 -4.78 0.33
CA SER A 55 14.30 -5.20 0.01
C SER A 55 15.31 -4.57 1.01
N PRO A 56 16.04 -5.37 1.81
CA PRO A 56 17.01 -4.84 2.76
C PRO A 56 18.21 -4.19 2.06
N THR A 57 18.69 -3.06 2.58
CA THR A 57 19.89 -2.38 2.10
C THR A 57 20.98 -2.29 3.15
N ASP A 58 22.25 -2.30 2.77
CA ASP A 58 23.36 -2.08 3.70
C ASP A 58 23.43 -0.61 4.16
N ASP A 59 24.39 -0.30 5.04
CA ASP A 59 24.59 1.07 5.55
C ASP A 59 25.01 2.08 4.45
N SER A 60 25.37 1.62 3.24
CA SER A 60 25.67 2.44 2.06
C SER A 60 24.47 2.61 1.12
N GLY A 61 23.33 1.97 1.42
CA GLY A 61 22.11 2.00 0.61
C GLY A 61 22.10 1.00 -0.56
N LYS A 62 23.06 0.08 -0.64
CA LYS A 62 23.09 -1.00 -1.64
C LYS A 62 22.31 -2.21 -1.15
N SER A 63 21.89 -3.11 -2.04
CA SER A 63 21.23 -4.36 -1.63
C SER A 63 22.10 -5.12 -0.62
N SER A 64 21.52 -5.54 0.52
CA SER A 64 22.26 -6.29 1.53
C SER A 64 22.59 -7.70 1.04
N GLU A 65 23.82 -8.14 1.31
CA GLU A 65 24.23 -9.52 1.06
C GLU A 65 23.84 -10.43 2.22
N ILE A 66 23.55 -11.70 1.89
CA ILE A 66 23.27 -12.73 2.89
C ILE A 66 24.55 -13.01 3.67
N ALA A 67 24.55 -12.65 4.95
CA ALA A 67 25.69 -12.86 5.85
C ALA A 67 25.75 -14.29 6.40
N GLY A 68 24.64 -15.02 6.37
CA GLY A 68 24.60 -16.43 6.72
C GLY A 68 23.18 -16.96 6.89
N THR A 69 23.06 -18.13 7.54
CA THR A 69 21.75 -18.73 7.82
C THR A 69 21.59 -19.03 9.30
N ALA A 70 20.42 -18.74 9.85
CA ALA A 70 20.00 -19.08 11.20
C ALA A 70 18.85 -20.09 11.20
N ARG A 71 18.71 -20.83 12.30
CA ARG A 71 17.59 -21.74 12.54
C ARG A 71 16.79 -21.24 13.74
N TYR A 72 15.46 -21.20 13.61
CA TYR A 72 14.56 -20.88 14.71
C TYR A 72 13.25 -21.66 14.60
N VAL A 73 12.48 -21.69 15.69
CA VAL A 73 11.20 -22.41 15.74
C VAL A 73 10.05 -21.46 15.43
N HIS A 74 9.28 -21.76 14.39
CA HIS A 74 8.07 -21.04 14.01
C HIS A 74 6.89 -22.03 13.89
N ARG A 75 5.78 -21.74 14.58
CA ARG A 75 4.57 -22.61 14.63
C ARG A 75 4.91 -24.11 14.86
N GLY A 76 5.87 -24.38 15.75
CA GLY A 76 6.30 -25.74 16.10
C GLY A 76 7.24 -26.43 15.11
N ARG A 77 7.66 -25.76 14.02
CA ARG A 77 8.62 -26.30 13.03
C ARG A 77 9.93 -25.54 13.09
N VAL A 78 11.05 -26.23 12.88
CA VAL A 78 12.37 -25.60 12.72
C VAL A 78 12.46 -25.03 11.30
N VAL A 79 12.58 -23.72 11.20
CA VAL A 79 12.75 -22.98 9.95
C VAL A 79 14.20 -22.53 9.84
N ARG A 80 14.80 -22.73 8.67
CA ARG A 80 16.09 -22.14 8.30
C ARG A 80 15.81 -20.85 7.54
N SER A 81 16.43 -19.76 7.96
CA SER A 81 16.28 -18.45 7.33
C SER A 81 17.65 -17.82 7.13
N GLU A 82 17.77 -17.06 6.06
CA GLU A 82 18.93 -16.22 5.80
C GLU A 82 18.90 -15.03 6.75
N TYR A 83 20.09 -14.56 7.15
CA TYR A 83 20.21 -13.35 7.92
C TYR A 83 21.18 -12.37 7.26
N PHE A 84 20.87 -11.10 7.42
CA PHE A 84 21.63 -9.97 6.92
C PHE A 84 22.21 -9.20 8.11
N GLU A 85 23.47 -8.80 8.04
CA GLU A 85 24.10 -7.97 9.08
C GLU A 85 24.04 -6.50 8.72
N ASN A 86 23.75 -5.66 9.71
CA ASN A 86 23.65 -4.20 9.55
C ASN A 86 22.77 -3.79 8.36
N ALA A 87 21.60 -4.43 8.27
CA ALA A 87 20.64 -4.21 7.19
C ALA A 87 19.63 -3.12 7.58
N ASN A 88 19.29 -2.29 6.61
CA ASN A 88 18.34 -1.21 6.68
C ASN A 88 17.08 -1.60 5.91
N VAL A 89 15.93 -1.32 6.51
CA VAL A 89 14.62 -1.47 5.88
C VAL A 89 13.96 -0.11 5.89
N THR A 90 13.59 0.38 4.71
CA THR A 90 12.81 1.60 4.57
C THR A 90 11.36 1.24 4.30
N LEU A 91 10.44 1.87 5.03
CA LEU A 91 9.00 1.75 4.81
C LEU A 91 8.41 3.12 4.59
N GLU A 92 7.70 3.27 3.49
CA GLU A 92 6.92 4.45 3.16
C GLU A 92 5.44 4.09 3.18
N TYR A 93 4.67 4.89 3.90
CA TYR A 93 3.23 4.68 4.04
C TYR A 93 2.51 5.99 4.29
N ALA A 94 1.22 6.02 3.96
CA ALA A 94 0.31 7.12 4.18
C ALA A 94 -0.78 6.72 5.18
N ASP A 95 -1.18 7.65 6.03
CA ASP A 95 -2.35 7.56 6.89
C ASP A 95 -3.40 8.59 6.45
N PHE A 96 -4.55 8.09 6.00
CA PHE A 96 -5.71 8.86 5.55
C PHE A 96 -6.78 9.03 6.62
N GLY A 97 -6.40 9.01 7.90
CA GLY A 97 -7.31 9.21 9.03
C GLY A 97 -7.63 7.93 9.79
N SER A 98 -6.61 7.15 10.14
CA SER A 98 -6.72 6.01 11.07
C SER A 98 -7.09 6.46 12.49
N GLY A 99 -6.83 7.73 12.80
CA GLY A 99 -7.00 8.34 14.12
C GLY A 99 -5.75 8.25 15.00
N ILE A 100 -4.63 7.71 14.49
CA ILE A 100 -3.33 7.76 15.15
C ILE A 100 -2.69 9.11 14.84
N SER A 101 -2.29 9.86 15.88
CA SER A 101 -1.60 11.12 15.66
C SER A 101 -0.17 10.89 15.13
N PRO A 102 0.45 11.84 14.40
CA PRO A 102 1.85 11.74 14.00
C PRO A 102 2.81 11.48 15.17
N SER A 103 2.50 12.06 16.34
CA SER A 103 3.27 11.84 17.56
C SER A 103 3.18 10.39 18.06
N ASP A 104 2.02 9.75 17.91
CA ASP A 104 1.80 8.38 18.34
C ASP A 104 2.38 7.39 17.33
N HIS A 105 2.36 7.69 16.02
CA HIS A 105 3.16 6.99 15.02
C HIS A 105 4.63 6.95 15.46
N GLN A 106 5.22 8.10 15.77
CA GLN A 106 6.61 8.17 16.19
C GLN A 106 6.86 7.37 17.48
N LYS A 107 5.98 7.47 18.48
CA LYS A 107 6.08 6.69 19.73
C LYS A 107 6.04 5.18 19.47
N LEU A 108 5.21 4.72 18.54
CA LEU A 108 5.12 3.31 18.16
C LEU A 108 6.44 2.83 17.56
N TRP A 109 6.99 3.53 16.57
CA TRP A 109 8.29 3.17 15.97
C TRP A 109 9.46 3.27 16.96
N LYS A 110 9.41 4.21 17.90
CA LYS A 110 10.40 4.34 18.99
C LYS A 110 10.41 3.15 19.95
N LYS A 111 9.43 2.24 19.90
CA LYS A 111 9.51 0.96 20.63
C LYS A 111 10.62 0.06 20.10
N GLN A 112 11.12 0.30 18.88
CA GLN A 112 12.33 -0.32 18.34
C GLN A 112 12.32 -1.85 18.33
N ARG A 113 11.11 -2.42 18.24
CA ARG A 113 10.86 -3.84 18.20
C ARG A 113 9.82 -4.16 17.15
N TRP A 114 10.13 -5.12 16.29
CA TRP A 114 9.21 -5.68 15.31
C TRP A 114 9.16 -7.19 15.49
N GLY A 115 8.04 -7.68 16.02
CA GLY A 115 7.94 -9.06 16.48
C GLY A 115 8.98 -9.33 17.57
N ARG A 116 9.90 -10.26 17.31
CA ARG A 116 11.04 -10.57 18.20
C ARG A 116 12.33 -9.84 17.83
N MET A 117 12.36 -9.16 16.68
CA MET A 117 13.55 -8.46 16.19
C MET A 117 13.64 -7.07 16.82
N SER A 118 14.84 -6.66 17.19
CA SER A 118 15.12 -5.29 17.64
C SER A 118 15.79 -4.52 16.50
N PHE A 119 15.44 -3.25 16.36
CA PHE A 119 16.01 -2.35 15.35
C PHE A 119 16.31 -1.00 15.96
N ASN A 120 17.23 -0.26 15.37
CA ASN A 120 17.41 1.16 15.64
C ASN A 120 16.56 1.96 14.65
N LEU A 121 15.81 2.93 15.15
CA LEU A 121 15.09 3.88 14.29
C LEU A 121 16.10 4.95 13.85
N GLU A 122 16.66 4.78 12.65
CA GLU A 122 17.64 5.72 12.09
C GLU A 122 16.95 6.98 11.55
N GLU A 123 15.74 6.83 11.03
CA GLU A 123 15.00 7.95 10.45
C GLU A 123 13.50 7.79 10.63
N PHE A 124 12.85 8.91 10.95
CA PHE A 124 11.41 9.07 10.96
C PHE A 124 11.09 10.43 10.34
N ARG A 125 10.62 10.43 9.10
CA ARG A 125 10.08 11.61 8.43
C ARG A 125 8.56 11.57 8.46
N HIS A 126 7.97 12.74 8.65
CA HIS A 126 6.53 12.96 8.60
C HIS A 126 6.25 14.20 7.75
N GLU A 127 5.32 14.07 6.82
CA GLU A 127 4.85 15.16 5.97
C GLU A 127 3.31 15.14 5.95
N HIS A 128 2.69 16.28 6.22
CA HIS A 128 1.23 16.42 6.19
C HIS A 128 0.81 17.12 4.90
N LEU A 129 -0.17 16.55 4.19
CA LEU A 129 -0.68 17.11 2.95
C LEU A 129 -2.19 17.17 2.92
N ARG A 130 -2.67 18.17 2.18
CA ARG A 130 -4.06 18.27 1.73
C ARG A 130 -4.12 17.94 0.26
N ILE A 131 -4.88 16.90 -0.07
CA ILE A 131 -4.98 16.38 -1.43
C ILE A 131 -6.42 16.56 -1.91
N GLU A 132 -6.58 17.22 -3.05
CA GLU A 132 -7.86 17.27 -3.74
C GLU A 132 -8.10 15.92 -4.43
N MET A 133 -9.16 15.23 -4.04
CA MET A 133 -9.51 13.91 -4.55
C MET A 133 -10.95 13.90 -5.05
N PRO A 134 -11.27 13.05 -6.05
CA PRO A 134 -12.65 12.72 -6.38
C PRO A 134 -13.39 12.23 -5.13
N ASP A 135 -14.67 12.58 -4.97
CA ASP A 135 -15.47 11.98 -3.91
C ASP A 135 -15.65 10.49 -4.21
N THR A 136 -15.11 9.62 -3.35
CA THR A 136 -15.09 8.17 -3.60
C THR A 136 -16.47 7.55 -3.58
N SER A 137 -17.41 8.10 -2.80
CA SER A 137 -18.78 7.59 -2.74
C SER A 137 -19.55 7.97 -3.99
N GLU A 138 -19.44 9.24 -4.41
CA GLU A 138 -20.06 9.72 -5.65
C GLU A 138 -19.50 8.99 -6.87
N LEU A 139 -18.16 8.83 -6.93
CA LEU A 139 -17.48 8.09 -7.99
C LEU A 139 -17.96 6.65 -8.08
N TYR A 140 -18.12 5.95 -6.94
CA TYR A 140 -18.65 4.59 -6.92
C TYR A 140 -20.11 4.52 -7.42
N GLU A 141 -20.98 5.43 -7.00
CA GLU A 141 -22.36 5.47 -7.49
C GLU A 141 -22.44 5.79 -8.99
N MET A 142 -21.56 6.66 -9.50
CA MET A 142 -21.44 6.92 -10.94
C MET A 142 -21.00 5.68 -11.73
N LEU A 143 -20.02 4.93 -11.20
CA LEU A 143 -19.58 3.65 -11.77
C LEU A 143 -20.76 2.66 -11.83
N ARG A 144 -21.50 2.52 -10.73
CA ARG A 144 -22.66 1.62 -10.64
C ARG A 144 -23.83 2.02 -11.55
N ALA A 145 -24.11 3.32 -11.69
CA ALA A 145 -25.20 3.81 -12.52
C ALA A 145 -24.97 3.57 -14.02
N ARG A 146 -23.70 3.47 -14.43
CA ARG A 146 -23.27 3.20 -15.81
C ARG A 146 -22.96 1.72 -16.06
N ALA A 147 -23.27 0.83 -15.11
CA ALA A 147 -22.79 -0.55 -15.11
C ALA A 147 -23.49 -1.45 -16.13
N ASP A 148 -22.99 -1.44 -17.37
CA ASP A 148 -22.74 -2.69 -18.07
C ASP A 148 -21.43 -3.32 -17.51
N PRO A 149 -21.24 -4.66 -17.53
CA PRO A 149 -20.18 -5.36 -16.78
C PRO A 149 -18.71 -5.05 -17.13
N THR A 150 -18.44 -4.01 -17.92
CA THR A 150 -17.10 -3.65 -18.42
C THR A 150 -16.90 -2.13 -18.56
N THR A 151 -17.71 -1.32 -17.87
CA THR A 151 -17.64 0.14 -17.97
C THR A 151 -16.31 0.65 -17.44
N LEU A 152 -15.49 1.17 -18.35
CA LEU A 152 -14.24 1.88 -18.08
C LEU A 152 -14.54 3.34 -17.77
N VAL A 153 -14.05 3.85 -16.64
CA VAL A 153 -14.08 5.27 -16.30
C VAL A 153 -12.65 5.77 -16.15
N ASP A 154 -12.34 6.85 -16.86
CA ASP A 154 -11.12 7.62 -16.66
C ASP A 154 -11.35 8.71 -15.60
N VAL A 155 -10.40 8.84 -14.70
CA VAL A 155 -10.36 9.88 -13.68
C VAL A 155 -9.00 10.53 -13.70
N GLU A 156 -8.96 11.85 -13.87
CA GLU A 156 -7.73 12.62 -13.79
C GLU A 156 -7.53 13.10 -12.35
N LEU A 157 -6.41 12.69 -11.74
CA LEU A 157 -5.99 13.19 -10.43
C LEU A 157 -5.21 14.50 -10.60
N PRO A 158 -5.20 15.38 -9.57
CA PRO A 158 -4.33 16.55 -9.61
C PRO A 158 -2.86 16.14 -9.78
N GLU A 159 -2.05 17.04 -10.33
CA GLU A 159 -0.61 16.85 -10.40
C GLU A 159 -0.05 16.78 -8.97
N LEU A 160 0.43 15.59 -8.61
CA LEU A 160 1.03 15.29 -7.31
C LEU A 160 2.45 14.76 -7.54
N PRO A 161 3.41 15.04 -6.63
CA PRO A 161 4.69 14.35 -6.67
C PRO A 161 4.50 12.82 -6.59
N ASP A 162 5.40 12.07 -7.22
CA ASP A 162 5.19 10.65 -7.52
C ASP A 162 4.78 9.77 -6.33
N ASN A 163 5.43 9.96 -5.17
CA ASN A 163 5.14 9.19 -3.96
C ASN A 163 3.73 9.48 -3.41
N PHE A 164 3.26 10.72 -3.57
CA PHE A 164 1.92 11.12 -3.16
C PHE A 164 0.88 10.64 -4.17
N PHE A 165 1.19 10.69 -5.46
CA PHE A 165 0.33 10.13 -6.50
C PHE A 165 0.04 8.64 -6.23
N ARG A 166 1.08 7.84 -5.96
CA ARG A 166 0.94 6.41 -5.64
C ARG A 166 0.00 6.15 -4.47
N SER A 167 0.11 6.98 -3.45
CA SER A 167 -0.71 6.86 -2.25
C SER A 167 -2.15 7.28 -2.47
N ALA A 168 -2.36 8.35 -3.25
CA ALA A 168 -3.67 8.81 -3.65
C ALA A 168 -4.43 7.74 -4.46
N VAL A 169 -3.73 7.07 -5.40
CA VAL A 169 -4.29 5.91 -6.12
C VAL A 169 -4.61 4.77 -5.16
N GLY A 170 -3.68 4.43 -4.27
CA GLY A 170 -3.89 3.39 -3.25
C GLY A 170 -5.09 3.65 -2.34
N TYR A 171 -5.31 4.90 -1.95
CA TYR A 171 -6.49 5.33 -1.20
C TYR A 171 -7.78 5.10 -1.98
N LEU A 172 -7.83 5.54 -3.24
CA LEU A 172 -9.00 5.35 -4.10
C LEU A 172 -9.30 3.87 -4.32
N GLU A 173 -8.28 3.07 -4.65
CA GLU A 173 -8.40 1.63 -4.83
C GLU A 173 -9.00 0.98 -3.58
N THR A 174 -8.46 1.33 -2.42
CA THR A 174 -8.89 0.78 -1.15
C THR A 174 -10.35 1.14 -0.86
N ARG A 175 -10.75 2.41 -0.98
CA ARG A 175 -12.12 2.86 -0.72
C ARG A 175 -13.14 2.28 -1.70
N LEU A 176 -12.81 2.29 -2.99
CA LEU A 176 -13.70 1.78 -4.02
C LEU A 176 -13.90 0.26 -3.89
N LYS A 177 -12.85 -0.49 -3.55
CA LYS A 177 -12.97 -1.93 -3.26
C LYS A 177 -13.88 -2.19 -2.06
N GLN A 178 -13.79 -1.40 -0.98
CA GLN A 178 -14.71 -1.54 0.16
C GLN A 178 -16.18 -1.37 -0.27
N PHE A 179 -16.48 -0.34 -1.07
CA PHE A 179 -17.85 -0.11 -1.55
C PHE A 179 -18.33 -1.26 -2.46
N ALA A 180 -17.46 -1.74 -3.36
CA ALA A 180 -17.77 -2.84 -4.27
C ALA A 180 -17.96 -4.18 -3.52
N GLU A 181 -17.09 -4.51 -2.57
CA GLU A 181 -17.19 -5.73 -1.74
C GLU A 181 -18.52 -5.78 -0.97
N ALA A 182 -18.97 -4.64 -0.43
CA ALA A 182 -20.26 -4.53 0.24
C ALA A 182 -21.47 -4.80 -0.69
N LYS A 183 -21.26 -4.83 -2.01
CA LYS A 183 -22.26 -5.07 -3.05
C LYS A 183 -21.97 -6.32 -3.90
N HIS A 184 -20.98 -7.15 -3.53
CA HIS A 184 -20.54 -8.32 -4.31
C HIS A 184 -20.07 -7.97 -5.73
N GLU A 185 -19.39 -6.84 -5.87
CA GLU A 185 -18.76 -6.36 -7.09
C GLU A 185 -17.23 -6.32 -6.91
N THR A 186 -16.50 -6.21 -8.02
CA THR A 186 -15.03 -6.07 -8.05
C THR A 186 -14.63 -4.76 -8.73
N ILE A 187 -13.63 -4.09 -8.16
CA ILE A 187 -13.00 -2.91 -8.74
C ILE A 187 -11.57 -3.25 -9.17
N GLU A 188 -11.25 -2.91 -10.41
CA GLU A 188 -9.89 -2.90 -10.95
C GLU A 188 -9.48 -1.46 -11.24
N ILE A 189 -8.26 -1.08 -10.84
CA ILE A 189 -7.70 0.25 -11.10
C ILE A 189 -6.37 0.10 -11.82
N TYR A 190 -6.22 0.86 -12.90
CA TYR A 190 -5.00 0.94 -13.70
C TYR A 190 -4.51 2.38 -13.71
N VAL A 191 -3.20 2.57 -13.67
CA VAL A 191 -2.57 3.89 -13.66
C VAL A 191 -1.96 4.11 -15.04
N ALA A 192 -2.33 5.19 -15.73
CA ALA A 192 -1.95 5.40 -17.12
C ALA A 192 -0.43 5.44 -17.35
N ARG A 193 0.34 5.95 -16.38
CA ARG A 193 1.81 6.00 -16.45
C ARG A 193 2.52 4.65 -16.21
N ASP A 194 1.81 3.64 -15.74
CA ASP A 194 2.37 2.30 -15.46
C ASP A 194 2.06 1.28 -16.55
N LEU A 195 1.10 1.60 -17.41
CA LEU A 195 0.67 0.73 -18.48
C LEU A 195 1.69 0.69 -19.60
N LEU A 196 1.82 -0.48 -20.21
CA LEU A 196 2.53 -0.61 -21.47
C LEU A 196 1.81 0.23 -22.56
N PRO A 197 2.54 0.76 -23.56
CA PRO A 197 1.93 1.56 -24.62
C PRO A 197 0.73 0.88 -25.29
N GLU A 198 0.77 -0.43 -25.50
CA GLU A 198 -0.29 -1.20 -26.14
C GLU A 198 -1.53 -1.34 -25.23
N GLU A 199 -1.33 -1.53 -23.92
CA GLU A 199 -2.41 -1.59 -22.92
C GLU A 199 -3.08 -0.24 -22.79
N LYS A 200 -2.27 0.83 -22.75
CA LYS A 200 -2.74 2.21 -22.71
C LYS A 200 -3.59 2.53 -23.94
N GLU A 201 -3.10 2.20 -25.14
CA GLU A 201 -3.84 2.43 -26.39
C GLU A 201 -5.16 1.64 -26.42
N ALA A 202 -5.16 0.40 -25.91
CA ALA A 202 -6.38 -0.42 -25.84
C ALA A 202 -7.45 0.18 -24.91
N LEU A 203 -7.04 0.75 -23.78
CA LEU A 203 -7.95 1.44 -22.86
C LEU A 203 -8.41 2.79 -23.43
N GLU A 204 -7.50 3.58 -24.01
CA GLU A 204 -7.82 4.88 -24.60
C GLU A 204 -8.80 4.78 -25.78
N LYS A 205 -8.79 3.67 -26.55
CA LYS A 205 -9.80 3.40 -27.60
C LYS A 205 -11.24 3.41 -27.10
N ARG A 206 -11.46 3.19 -25.80
CA ARG A 206 -12.78 3.20 -25.16
C ARG A 206 -13.14 4.57 -24.57
N LEU A 207 -12.23 5.54 -24.63
CA LEU A 207 -12.38 6.85 -23.99
C LEU A 207 -12.68 7.95 -25.01
N THR A 208 -13.21 9.05 -24.50
CA THR A 208 -13.56 10.24 -25.30
C THR A 208 -12.45 11.29 -25.32
N ARG A 209 -11.37 11.08 -24.54
CA ARG A 209 -10.28 12.04 -24.31
C ARG A 209 -8.94 11.29 -24.20
N PRO A 210 -7.82 11.89 -24.66
CA PRO A 210 -6.49 11.34 -24.40
C PRO A 210 -6.17 11.37 -22.90
N SER A 211 -5.46 10.35 -22.39
CA SER A 211 -5.06 10.32 -20.99
C SER A 211 -3.74 11.06 -20.74
N THR A 212 -3.60 11.59 -19.53
CA THR A 212 -2.37 12.21 -19.03
C THR A 212 -1.63 11.24 -18.11
N GLN A 213 -0.45 11.64 -17.61
CA GLN A 213 0.30 10.82 -16.65
C GLN A 213 -0.41 10.68 -15.30
N SER A 214 -1.34 11.60 -14.99
CA SER A 214 -2.13 11.61 -13.76
C SER A 214 -3.48 10.89 -13.90
N THR A 215 -3.77 10.33 -15.08
CA THR A 215 -5.01 9.58 -15.32
C THR A 215 -4.94 8.19 -14.68
N ILE A 216 -6.02 7.83 -14.00
CA ILE A 216 -6.32 6.46 -13.60
C ILE A 216 -7.55 5.95 -14.33
N TYR A 217 -7.58 4.66 -14.60
CA TYR A 217 -8.70 3.96 -15.20
C TYR A 217 -9.31 3.03 -14.17
N ILE A 218 -10.63 3.06 -14.06
CA ILE A 218 -11.38 2.28 -13.08
C ILE A 218 -12.40 1.43 -13.83
N MET A 219 -12.39 0.13 -13.57
CA MET A 219 -13.39 -0.82 -14.07
C MET A 219 -14.16 -1.42 -12.89
N LEU A 220 -15.48 -1.41 -13.01
CA LEU A 220 -16.38 -2.09 -12.08
C LEU A 220 -16.98 -3.31 -12.80
N SER A 221 -16.82 -4.49 -12.19
CA SER A 221 -17.37 -5.75 -12.70
C SER A 221 -18.19 -6.44 -11.62
N LYS A 222 -19.19 -7.23 -12.02
CA LYS A 222 -19.90 -8.11 -11.08
C LYS A 222 -19.02 -9.33 -10.83
N VAL A 223 -19.01 -9.83 -9.60
CA VAL A 223 -18.46 -11.16 -9.33
C VAL A 223 -19.36 -12.15 -10.07
N GLU A 224 -18.90 -12.66 -11.22
CA GLU A 224 -19.60 -13.77 -11.86
C GLU A 224 -19.69 -14.91 -10.84
N GLY A 225 -20.91 -15.41 -10.64
CA GLY A 225 -21.17 -16.42 -9.62
C GLY A 225 -20.19 -17.57 -9.76
N LEU A 226 -19.54 -17.92 -8.65
CA LEU A 226 -19.03 -19.28 -8.47
C LEU A 226 -20.10 -20.23 -9.02
N PRO A 227 -19.80 -21.09 -10.01
CA PRO A 227 -20.76 -22.11 -10.39
C PRO A 227 -21.08 -22.88 -9.11
N GLN A 228 -22.35 -22.80 -8.68
CA GLN A 228 -22.87 -23.77 -7.75
C GLN A 228 -22.89 -25.09 -8.50
N LEU A 229 -21.85 -25.91 -8.30
CA LEU A 229 -21.83 -27.38 -8.25
C LEU A 229 -20.38 -27.90 -8.21
#